data_AF-A0A504XS58-F1
#
_entry.id   AF-A0A504XS58-F1
#
_cell.length_a   1.000
_cell.length_b   1.000
_cell.length_c   1.000
_cell.angle_alpha   90.00
_cell.angle_beta   90.00
_cell.angle_gamma   90.00
#
_symmetry.space_group_name_H-M   'P 1'
#
loop_
_entity.id
_entity.type
_entity.pdbx_description
1 polymer ?
#
loop_
_entity_poly.entity_id
_entity_poly.type
_entity_poly.pdbx_seq_one_letter_code
_entity_poly.pdbx_strand_id
1 'polypeptide(L)'
;MSVDFLNSVERSRLLDALFDNTSSFGTLSKRFRDNFQPARYSAVCCEMGQMCKEFVASAEATGLIASLYIVDYMRKQDNVAAKSTFYDVLIELEHAIRRDMFVVEQIKYTTKESKEGKKSLEATRAEVFRIHCAAKVFAFQLLGDTVADDEKVVSYASKKQDSIDEALNAWEKASIKIKEPMADIEHCWVAKHEKQQCGSLYETAAVFDEQPNKLFALLLPSVTAKLPMLPMQEGELQYLLPGKSAMLLLDSAPPSEGWMISKRLLVEARKSKLSKDDEQTLLGLLNESLVSRLGVSPQQLSELATHSPEVCASVLLKVPSGSAGAFIQFLLKGNIPEDNMQAILLRASSVLQQVNVRTFISTMLHKLKERCGLPSAAESLKSFAVTLHQLVMKAAKENREIFIADTFRADLEQLFQSSNIPEVKNRWEEMKR
;
A
#
# COMPACT_ATOMS: atom_id res chain seq x y z
N MET A 1 21.25 -21.66 4.71
CA MET A 1 21.59 -21.78 3.27
C MET A 1 22.76 -20.84 3.03
N SER A 2 23.85 -21.30 2.41
CA SER A 2 24.98 -20.45 2.07
C SER A 2 24.51 -19.29 1.20
N VAL A 3 24.95 -18.07 1.54
CA VAL A 3 24.78 -16.92 0.64
C VAL A 3 25.79 -17.14 -0.49
N ASP A 4 25.29 -17.54 -1.67
CA ASP A 4 26.15 -17.70 -2.83
C ASP A 4 26.48 -16.31 -3.39
N PHE A 5 27.76 -15.96 -3.40
CA PHE A 5 28.27 -14.72 -3.98
C PHE A 5 28.72 -14.94 -5.43
N LEU A 6 28.83 -13.84 -6.19
CA LEU A 6 29.49 -13.88 -7.48
C LEU A 6 31.01 -13.99 -7.28
N ASN A 7 31.68 -14.79 -8.10
CA ASN A 7 33.14 -14.79 -8.14
C ASN A 7 33.66 -13.54 -8.89
N SER A 8 34.97 -13.29 -8.83
CA SER A 8 35.57 -12.10 -9.44
C SER A 8 35.32 -11.98 -10.95
N VAL A 9 35.32 -13.10 -11.67
CA VAL A 9 35.09 -13.14 -13.13
C VAL A 9 33.63 -12.82 -13.47
N GLU A 10 32.69 -13.37 -12.71
CA GLU A 10 31.27 -13.06 -12.82
C GLU A 10 30.99 -11.59 -12.48
N ARG A 11 31.63 -11.05 -11.44
CA ARG A 11 31.51 -9.64 -11.08
C ARG A 11 32.02 -8.71 -12.17
N SER A 12 33.17 -9.02 -12.78
CA SER A 12 33.67 -8.25 -13.93
C SER A 12 32.71 -8.29 -15.11
N ARG A 13 32.16 -9.47 -15.46
CA ARG A 13 31.17 -9.61 -16.53
C ARG A 13 29.88 -8.82 -16.27
N LEU A 14 29.45 -8.74 -15.02
CA LEU A 14 28.29 -7.94 -14.62
C LEU A 14 28.59 -6.44 -14.80
N LEU A 15 29.75 -5.96 -14.36
CA LEU A 15 30.17 -4.57 -14.55
C LEU A 15 30.31 -4.22 -16.04
N ASP A 16 30.94 -5.09 -16.84
CA ASP A 16 31.09 -4.90 -18.29
C ASP A 16 29.73 -4.81 -18.99
N ALA A 17 28.72 -5.54 -18.50
CA ALA A 17 27.36 -5.42 -19.01
C ALA A 17 26.71 -4.09 -18.61
N LEU A 18 26.86 -3.66 -17.35
CA LEU A 18 26.20 -2.47 -16.81
C LEU A 18 26.76 -1.13 -17.33
N PHE A 19 28.04 -1.09 -17.72
CA PHE A 19 28.71 0.13 -18.18
C PHE A 19 28.78 0.28 -19.71
N ASP A 20 28.14 -0.60 -20.50
CA ASP A 20 27.97 -0.38 -21.94
C ASP A 20 26.85 0.64 -22.21
N ASN A 21 27.21 1.91 -22.03
CA ASN A 21 26.32 3.07 -22.14
C ASN A 21 25.76 3.31 -23.55
N THR A 22 26.23 2.58 -24.57
CA THR A 22 25.79 2.77 -25.96
C THR A 22 24.69 1.80 -26.40
N SER A 23 24.52 0.72 -25.64
CA SER A 23 23.63 -0.38 -25.92
C SER A 23 22.18 -0.08 -25.52
N SER A 24 21.21 -0.66 -26.25
CA SER A 24 19.79 -0.61 -25.88
C SER A 24 19.49 -1.56 -24.71
N PHE A 25 18.38 -1.33 -24.02
CA PHE A 25 17.93 -2.18 -22.93
C PHE A 25 17.72 -3.64 -23.34
N GLY A 26 17.25 -3.90 -24.56
CA GLY A 26 17.13 -5.26 -25.11
C GLY A 26 18.50 -5.92 -25.36
N THR A 27 19.52 -5.14 -25.71
CA THR A 27 20.90 -5.64 -25.83
C THR A 27 21.49 -5.94 -24.45
N LEU A 28 21.20 -5.08 -23.47
CA LEU A 28 21.61 -5.24 -22.08
C LEU A 28 21.01 -6.51 -21.46
N SER A 29 19.69 -6.73 -21.60
CA SER A 29 19.03 -7.94 -21.10
C SER A 29 19.53 -9.22 -21.80
N LYS A 30 19.81 -9.15 -23.11
CA LYS A 30 20.40 -10.25 -23.86
C LYS A 30 21.78 -10.62 -23.33
N ARG A 31 22.70 -9.65 -23.19
CA ARG A 31 24.03 -9.91 -22.62
C ARG A 31 23.97 -10.42 -21.19
N PHE A 32 23.03 -9.93 -20.39
CA PHE A 32 22.83 -10.44 -19.04
C PHE A 32 22.41 -11.91 -19.05
N ARG A 33 21.42 -12.29 -19.88
CA ARG A 33 21.02 -13.69 -20.04
C ARG A 33 22.15 -14.60 -20.52
N ASP A 34 22.97 -14.12 -21.45
CA ASP A 34 24.08 -14.90 -22.01
C ASP A 34 25.15 -15.21 -20.95
N ASN A 35 25.26 -14.38 -19.90
CA ASN A 35 26.25 -14.53 -18.83
C ASN A 35 25.69 -15.13 -17.52
N PHE A 36 24.39 -14.96 -17.25
CA PHE A 36 23.77 -15.34 -15.97
C PHE A 36 22.48 -16.14 -16.15
N GLN A 37 22.49 -17.36 -15.63
CA GLN A 37 21.30 -18.22 -15.56
C GLN A 37 20.41 -17.86 -14.35
N PRO A 38 19.10 -18.18 -14.38
CA PRO A 38 18.16 -17.88 -13.29
C PRO A 38 18.61 -18.36 -11.89
N ALA A 39 19.32 -19.49 -11.82
CA ALA A 39 19.87 -20.02 -10.57
C ALA A 39 20.87 -19.07 -9.90
N ARG A 40 21.56 -18.20 -10.67
CA ARG A 40 22.54 -17.22 -10.17
C ARG A 40 21.92 -15.87 -9.81
N TYR A 41 20.63 -15.64 -10.10
CA TYR A 41 20.00 -14.33 -9.89
C TYR A 41 20.03 -13.86 -8.44
N SER A 42 19.94 -14.76 -7.46
CA SER A 42 20.07 -14.37 -6.05
C SER A 42 21.47 -13.81 -5.73
N ALA A 43 22.52 -14.39 -6.28
CA ALA A 43 23.90 -13.92 -6.10
C ALA A 43 24.11 -12.57 -6.78
N VAL A 44 23.57 -12.41 -7.99
CA VAL A 44 23.54 -11.14 -8.71
C VAL A 44 22.81 -10.06 -7.89
N CYS A 45 21.65 -10.37 -7.32
CA CYS A 45 20.86 -9.41 -6.53
C CYS A 45 21.59 -8.92 -5.27
N CYS A 46 22.41 -9.76 -4.64
CA CYS A 46 23.25 -9.36 -3.49
C CYS A 46 24.31 -8.34 -3.91
N GLU A 47 25.03 -8.62 -5.00
CA GLU A 47 26.06 -7.72 -5.54
C GLU A 47 25.45 -6.42 -6.08
N MET A 48 24.33 -6.51 -6.79
CA MET A 48 23.63 -5.34 -7.33
C MET A 48 23.07 -4.44 -6.22
N GLY A 49 22.61 -5.01 -5.10
CA GLY A 49 22.17 -4.22 -3.95
C GLY A 49 23.29 -3.34 -3.39
N GLN A 50 24.51 -3.88 -3.28
CA GLN A 50 25.68 -3.12 -2.85
C GLN A 50 26.12 -2.08 -3.90
N MET A 51 26.18 -2.47 -5.17
CA MET A 51 26.54 -1.56 -6.26
C MET A 51 25.57 -0.41 -6.41
N CYS A 52 24.26 -0.64 -6.30
CA CYS A 52 23.27 0.44 -6.37
C CYS A 52 23.43 1.44 -5.23
N LYS A 53 23.78 1.00 -4.02
CA LYS A 53 24.09 1.91 -2.89
C LYS A 53 25.31 2.77 -3.20
N GLU A 54 26.34 2.18 -3.79
CA GLU A 54 27.55 2.89 -4.23
C GLU A 54 27.22 3.90 -5.34
N PHE A 55 26.42 3.52 -6.34
CA PHE A 55 26.00 4.41 -7.42
C PHE A 55 25.11 5.57 -6.95
N VAL A 56 24.24 5.33 -5.96
CA VAL A 56 23.47 6.41 -5.31
C VAL A 56 24.42 7.32 -4.52
N ALA A 57 25.41 6.78 -3.81
CA ALA A 57 26.36 7.61 -3.08
C ALA A 57 27.28 8.44 -3.99
N SER A 58 27.66 7.91 -5.16
CA SER A 58 28.54 8.57 -6.13
C SER A 58 27.80 9.34 -7.23
N ALA A 59 26.46 9.33 -7.24
CA ALA A 59 25.61 9.88 -8.30
C ALA A 59 25.94 9.33 -9.71
N GLU A 60 26.26 8.03 -9.81
CA GLU A 60 26.57 7.38 -11.09
C GLU A 60 25.29 7.00 -11.84
N ALA A 61 24.79 7.93 -12.67
CA ALA A 61 23.47 7.81 -13.30
C ALA A 61 23.32 6.58 -14.21
N THR A 62 24.31 6.30 -15.06
CA THR A 62 24.22 5.22 -16.06
C THR A 62 24.26 3.84 -15.40
N GLY A 63 25.18 3.65 -14.46
CA GLY A 63 25.29 2.40 -13.69
C GLY A 63 24.03 2.11 -12.89
N LEU A 64 23.43 3.15 -12.27
CA LEU A 64 22.20 3.02 -11.49
C LEU A 64 20.98 2.65 -12.36
N ILE A 65 20.80 3.31 -13.50
CA ILE A 65 19.70 3.04 -14.44
C ILE A 65 19.84 1.64 -15.06
N ALA A 66 21.05 1.27 -15.52
CA ALA A 66 21.30 -0.07 -16.05
C ALA A 66 21.05 -1.15 -14.99
N SER A 67 21.43 -0.89 -13.74
CA SER A 67 21.22 -1.81 -12.63
C SER A 67 19.74 -1.99 -12.31
N LEU A 68 18.97 -0.89 -12.21
CA LEU A 68 17.52 -0.94 -12.01
C LEU A 68 16.82 -1.74 -13.11
N TYR A 69 17.26 -1.60 -14.37
CA TYR A 69 16.71 -2.35 -15.48
C TYR A 69 16.95 -3.86 -15.36
N ILE A 70 18.18 -4.28 -15.04
CA ILE A 70 18.50 -5.70 -14.86
C ILE A 70 17.79 -6.30 -13.63
N VAL A 71 17.66 -5.53 -12.54
CA VAL A 71 16.87 -5.96 -11.39
C VAL A 71 15.38 -6.12 -11.75
N ASP A 72 14.80 -5.20 -12.52
CA ASP A 72 13.43 -5.33 -13.04
C ASP A 72 13.26 -6.52 -13.98
N TYR A 73 14.25 -6.80 -14.81
CA TYR A 73 14.26 -7.98 -15.68
C TYR A 73 14.20 -9.29 -14.86
N MET A 74 14.96 -9.38 -13.77
CA MET A 74 14.89 -10.53 -12.85
C MET A 74 13.58 -10.56 -12.06
N ARG A 75 13.04 -9.38 -11.69
CA ARG A 75 11.74 -9.23 -11.02
C ARG A 75 10.61 -9.81 -11.86
N LYS A 76 10.60 -9.53 -13.17
CA LYS A 76 9.63 -10.04 -14.15
C LYS A 76 9.68 -11.55 -14.35
N GLN A 77 10.75 -12.22 -13.89
CA GLN A 77 10.86 -13.67 -13.83
C GLN A 77 10.51 -14.24 -12.45
N ASP A 78 9.74 -13.50 -11.65
CA ASP A 78 9.31 -13.87 -10.30
C ASP A 78 10.44 -14.17 -9.30
N ASN A 79 11.62 -13.57 -9.50
CA ASN A 79 12.71 -13.72 -8.55
C ASN A 79 12.48 -12.89 -7.27
N VAL A 80 12.31 -13.57 -6.14
CA VAL A 80 12.08 -12.94 -4.82
C VAL A 80 13.25 -12.05 -4.38
N ALA A 81 14.50 -12.46 -4.65
CA ALA A 81 15.66 -11.67 -4.29
C ALA A 81 15.71 -10.35 -5.09
N ALA A 82 15.33 -10.38 -6.36
CA ALA A 82 15.23 -9.21 -7.21
C ALA A 82 14.11 -8.26 -6.78
N LYS A 83 12.92 -8.79 -6.42
CA LYS A 83 11.83 -8.00 -5.82
C LYS A 83 12.35 -7.24 -4.58
N SER A 84 12.96 -7.94 -3.64
CA SER A 84 13.56 -7.30 -2.47
C SER A 84 14.64 -6.28 -2.81
N THR A 85 15.61 -6.62 -3.67
CA THR A 85 16.69 -5.67 -4.04
C THR A 85 16.13 -4.43 -4.73
N PHE A 86 15.10 -4.57 -5.58
CA PHE A 86 14.44 -3.43 -6.21
C PHE A 86 13.86 -2.46 -5.18
N TYR A 87 13.21 -3.00 -4.14
CA TYR A 87 12.66 -2.19 -3.05
C TYR A 87 13.74 -1.52 -2.20
N ASP A 88 14.84 -2.23 -1.91
CA ASP A 88 15.99 -1.66 -1.20
C ASP A 88 16.55 -0.43 -1.94
N VAL A 89 16.71 -0.52 -3.26
CA VAL A 89 17.22 0.59 -4.08
C VAL A 89 16.25 1.77 -4.10
N LEU A 90 14.94 1.54 -4.13
CA LEU A 90 13.93 2.60 -4.03
C LEU A 90 14.00 3.34 -2.70
N ILE A 91 14.17 2.62 -1.58
CA ILE A 91 14.32 3.23 -0.25
C ILE A 91 15.60 4.07 -0.17
N GLU A 92 16.71 3.57 -0.72
CA GLU A 92 17.97 4.31 -0.72
C GLU A 92 17.90 5.58 -1.59
N LEU A 93 17.25 5.50 -2.75
CA LEU A 93 16.97 6.67 -3.61
C LEU A 93 16.14 7.73 -2.88
N GLU A 94 15.10 7.31 -2.16
CA GLU A 94 14.29 8.19 -1.31
C GLU A 94 15.10 8.92 -0.25
N HIS A 95 15.93 8.18 0.48
CA HIS A 95 16.79 8.77 1.50
C HIS A 95 17.83 9.73 0.89
N ALA A 96 18.37 9.39 -0.28
CA ALA A 96 19.31 10.24 -1.00
C ALA A 96 18.65 11.55 -1.47
N ILE A 97 17.48 11.49 -2.09
CA ILE A 97 16.72 12.67 -2.54
C ILE A 97 16.41 13.61 -1.36
N ARG A 98 15.97 13.07 -0.21
CA ARG A 98 15.70 13.89 0.99
C ARG A 98 16.97 14.54 1.53
N ARG A 99 18.09 13.80 1.53
CA ARG A 99 19.39 14.31 1.95
C ARG A 99 19.85 15.43 1.02
N ASP A 100 19.69 15.26 -0.29
CA ASP A 100 20.07 16.28 -1.27
C ASP A 100 19.26 17.56 -1.11
N MET A 101 17.93 17.46 -0.93
CA MET A 101 17.07 18.61 -0.66
C MET A 101 17.51 19.36 0.60
N PHE A 102 17.79 18.62 1.68
CA PHE A 102 18.25 19.21 2.94
C PHE A 102 19.59 19.92 2.77
N VAL A 103 20.55 19.31 2.06
CA VAL A 103 21.87 19.89 1.80
C VAL A 103 21.75 21.15 0.92
N VAL A 104 20.93 21.12 -0.13
CA VAL A 104 20.67 22.29 -0.97
C VAL A 104 20.10 23.45 -0.15
N GLU A 105 19.14 23.16 0.73
CA GLU A 105 18.54 24.18 1.59
C GLU A 105 19.55 24.75 2.60
N GLN A 106 20.41 23.90 3.17
CA GLN A 106 21.52 24.37 4.03
C GLN A 106 22.48 25.30 3.28
N ILE A 107 22.84 24.98 2.03
CA ILE A 107 23.74 25.81 1.22
C ILE A 107 23.11 27.20 0.99
N LYS A 108 21.81 27.27 0.69
CA LYS A 108 21.08 28.56 0.53
C LYS A 108 21.25 29.49 1.74
N TYR A 109 21.16 28.97 2.97
CA TYR A 109 21.31 29.78 4.19
C TYR A 109 22.75 29.88 4.72
N THR A 110 23.72 29.21 4.09
CA THR A 110 25.12 29.30 4.51
C THR A 110 25.71 30.65 4.06
N THR A 111 26.15 31.45 5.04
CA THR A 111 26.69 32.81 4.88
C THR A 111 28.22 32.87 4.87
N LYS A 112 28.91 31.73 5.05
CA LYS A 112 30.37 31.65 5.24
C LYS A 112 31.19 31.37 3.98
N GLU A 113 30.57 31.10 2.83
CA GLU A 113 31.28 30.74 1.60
C GLU A 113 31.35 31.89 0.59
N SER A 114 32.38 31.87 -0.26
CA SER A 114 32.51 32.82 -1.37
C SER A 114 31.34 32.63 -2.36
N LYS A 115 30.88 33.72 -2.99
CA LYS A 115 29.74 33.68 -3.93
C LYS A 115 29.94 32.70 -5.10
N GLU A 116 31.18 32.48 -5.53
CA GLU A 116 31.51 31.52 -6.59
C GLU A 116 31.57 30.08 -6.09
N GLY A 117 32.14 29.84 -4.89
CA GLY A 117 32.16 28.52 -4.26
C GLY A 117 30.75 28.00 -3.97
N LYS A 118 29.89 28.90 -3.47
CA LYS A 118 28.47 28.61 -3.21
C LYS A 118 27.71 28.22 -4.48
N LYS A 119 27.87 28.95 -5.58
CA LYS A 119 27.25 28.62 -6.87
C LYS A 119 27.72 27.28 -7.44
N SER A 120 29.01 26.97 -7.32
CA SER A 120 29.55 25.68 -7.76
C SER A 120 28.99 24.52 -6.94
N LEU A 121 28.85 24.68 -5.62
CA LEU A 121 28.28 23.65 -4.74
C LEU A 121 26.78 23.45 -5.01
N GLU A 122 26.03 24.53 -5.23
CA GLU A 122 24.62 24.48 -5.64
C GLU A 122 24.46 23.72 -6.97
N ALA A 123 25.30 24.00 -7.97
CA ALA A 123 25.23 23.32 -9.27
C ALA A 123 25.53 21.81 -9.17
N THR A 124 26.59 21.43 -8.43
CA THR A 124 26.93 20.01 -8.22
C THR A 124 25.81 19.28 -7.48
N ARG A 125 25.21 19.89 -6.46
CA ARG A 125 24.12 19.26 -5.69
C ARG A 125 22.81 19.19 -6.46
N ALA A 126 22.51 20.20 -7.28
CA ALA A 126 21.38 20.16 -8.20
C ALA A 126 21.51 19.02 -9.22
N GLU A 127 22.72 18.76 -9.71
CA GLU A 127 22.97 17.64 -10.62
C GLU A 127 22.82 16.27 -9.94
N VAL A 128 23.34 16.12 -8.72
CA VAL A 128 23.15 14.89 -7.91
C VAL A 128 21.66 14.64 -7.66
N PHE A 129 20.92 15.67 -7.25
CA PHE A 129 19.47 15.59 -7.05
C PHE A 129 18.73 15.18 -8.35
N ARG A 130 19.09 15.79 -9.48
CA ARG A 130 18.53 15.45 -10.80
C ARG A 130 18.74 13.98 -11.14
N ILE A 131 19.94 13.46 -10.91
CA ILE A 131 20.30 12.06 -11.18
C ILE A 131 19.44 11.10 -10.34
N HIS A 132 19.27 11.38 -9.04
CA HIS A 132 18.41 10.55 -8.19
C HIS A 132 16.94 10.62 -8.59
N CYS A 133 16.43 11.80 -8.93
CA CYS A 133 15.06 11.96 -9.42
C CYS A 133 14.85 11.25 -10.77
N ALA A 134 15.82 11.30 -11.68
CA ALA A 134 15.78 10.58 -12.95
C ALA A 134 15.72 9.06 -12.74
N ALA A 135 16.54 8.52 -11.83
CA ALA A 135 16.53 7.10 -11.49
C ALA A 135 15.21 6.66 -10.83
N LYS A 136 14.62 7.51 -9.96
CA LYS A 136 13.31 7.26 -9.35
C LYS A 136 12.19 7.22 -10.40
N VAL A 137 12.14 8.18 -11.31
CA VAL A 137 11.18 8.18 -12.43
C VAL A 137 11.34 6.93 -13.27
N PHE A 138 12.58 6.56 -13.59
CA PHE A 138 12.85 5.34 -14.37
C PHE A 138 12.33 4.09 -13.66
N ALA A 139 12.55 3.96 -12.34
CA ALA A 139 12.00 2.85 -11.56
C ALA A 139 10.46 2.79 -11.62
N PHE A 140 9.76 3.93 -11.57
CA PHE A 140 8.31 3.98 -11.76
C PHE A 140 7.88 3.58 -13.18
N GLN A 141 8.64 3.99 -14.19
CA GLN A 141 8.39 3.59 -15.57
C GLN A 141 8.56 2.08 -15.79
N LEU A 142 9.52 1.45 -15.08
CA LEU A 142 9.69 0.00 -15.06
C LEU A 142 8.52 -0.72 -14.38
N LEU A 143 8.06 -0.21 -13.23
CA LEU A 143 6.91 -0.77 -12.53
C LEU A 143 5.61 -0.65 -13.33
N GLY A 144 5.44 0.43 -14.09
CA GLY A 144 4.30 0.63 -14.96
C GLY A 144 4.42 -0.02 -16.35
N ASP A 145 5.48 -0.79 -16.61
CA ASP A 145 5.78 -1.45 -17.89
C ASP A 145 5.74 -0.51 -19.10
N THR A 146 6.33 0.68 -18.93
CA THR A 146 6.37 1.74 -19.96
C THR A 146 7.72 1.91 -20.65
N VAL A 147 8.71 1.07 -20.32
CA VAL A 147 10.06 1.10 -20.90
C VAL A 147 10.16 0.09 -22.04
N ALA A 148 10.55 0.54 -23.22
CA ALA A 148 10.74 -0.33 -24.38
C ALA A 148 12.20 -0.80 -24.53
N ASP A 149 12.39 -1.95 -25.18
CA ASP A 149 13.68 -2.63 -25.34
C ASP A 149 14.67 -1.86 -26.25
N ASP A 150 14.17 -0.99 -27.13
CA ASP A 150 14.99 -0.18 -28.04
C ASP A 150 15.55 1.09 -27.38
N GLU A 151 15.03 1.46 -26.21
CA GLU A 151 15.49 2.61 -25.45
C GLU A 151 16.88 2.40 -24.83
N LYS A 152 17.56 3.49 -24.46
CA LYS A 152 18.97 3.48 -24.03
C LYS A 152 19.13 4.07 -22.64
N VAL A 153 20.11 3.58 -21.88
CA VAL A 153 20.45 4.09 -20.54
C VAL A 153 20.69 5.61 -20.54
N VAL A 154 21.41 6.11 -21.55
CA VAL A 154 21.79 7.53 -21.64
C VAL A 154 20.59 8.46 -21.85
N SER A 155 19.49 8.01 -22.49
CA SER A 155 18.31 8.86 -22.71
C SER A 155 17.57 9.16 -21.39
N TYR A 156 17.72 8.30 -20.39
CA TYR A 156 17.17 8.49 -19.06
C TYR A 156 18.12 9.28 -18.16
N ALA A 157 19.43 8.98 -18.21
CA ALA A 157 20.44 9.68 -17.44
C ALA A 157 20.55 11.18 -17.81
N SER A 158 20.22 11.55 -19.05
CA SER A 158 20.32 12.92 -19.57
C SER A 158 19.02 13.74 -19.52
N LYS A 159 17.92 13.20 -18.93
CA LYS A 159 16.66 13.95 -18.82
C LYS A 159 16.84 15.25 -18.02
N LYS A 160 16.24 16.33 -18.51
CA LYS A 160 16.18 17.61 -17.81
C LYS A 160 15.22 17.54 -16.62
N GLN A 161 15.48 18.36 -15.60
CA GLN A 161 14.70 18.38 -14.37
C GLN A 161 13.20 18.62 -14.62
N ASP A 162 12.84 19.57 -15.48
CA ASP A 162 11.43 19.88 -15.79
C ASP A 162 10.66 18.65 -16.31
N SER A 163 11.27 17.87 -17.21
CA SER A 163 10.67 16.64 -17.74
C SER A 163 10.59 15.52 -16.70
N ILE A 164 11.50 15.51 -15.74
CA ILE A 164 11.48 14.56 -14.61
C ILE A 164 10.31 14.92 -13.68
N ASP A 165 10.14 16.20 -13.35
CA ASP A 165 9.08 16.68 -12.46
C ASP A 165 7.69 16.47 -13.08
N GLU A 166 7.52 16.75 -14.37
CA GLU A 166 6.30 16.44 -15.11
C GLU A 166 5.96 14.93 -15.06
N ALA A 167 6.96 14.08 -15.23
CA ALA A 167 6.78 12.62 -15.16
C ALA A 167 6.42 12.15 -13.75
N LEU A 168 7.05 12.69 -12.70
CA LEU A 168 6.71 12.39 -11.31
C LEU A 168 5.25 12.77 -11.00
N ASN A 169 4.83 13.96 -11.40
CA ASN A 169 3.46 14.44 -11.23
C ASN A 169 2.44 13.58 -11.99
N ALA A 170 2.80 13.10 -13.18
CA ALA A 170 1.96 12.19 -13.96
C ALA A 170 1.79 10.82 -13.27
N TRP A 171 2.87 10.28 -12.70
CA TRP A 171 2.83 9.00 -11.98
C TRP A 171 2.06 9.08 -10.66
N GLU A 172 2.08 10.21 -9.97
CA GLU A 172 1.23 10.45 -8.81
C GLU A 172 -0.26 10.33 -9.19
N LYS A 173 -0.66 10.96 -10.29
CA LYS A 173 -2.03 10.89 -10.83
C LYS A 173 -2.39 9.50 -11.36
N ALA A 174 -1.42 8.78 -11.94
CA ALA A 174 -1.59 7.44 -12.51
C ALA A 174 -1.25 6.30 -11.53
N SER A 175 -1.17 6.59 -10.23
CA SER A 175 -0.62 5.69 -9.20
C SER A 175 -1.21 4.27 -9.15
N ILE A 176 -2.42 4.07 -9.67
CA ILE A 176 -3.09 2.75 -9.74
C ILE A 176 -2.23 1.72 -10.48
N LYS A 177 -1.53 2.11 -11.56
CA LYS A 177 -0.71 1.19 -12.36
C LYS A 177 0.55 0.68 -11.64
N ILE A 178 1.02 1.42 -10.64
CA ILE A 178 2.25 1.09 -9.89
C ILE A 178 1.93 0.41 -8.56
N LYS A 179 0.74 0.67 -7.99
CA LYS A 179 0.34 0.20 -6.65
C LYS A 179 0.40 -1.32 -6.49
N GLU A 180 -0.06 -2.06 -7.49
CA GLU A 180 -0.07 -3.53 -7.44
C GLU A 180 1.34 -4.14 -7.53
N PRO A 181 2.19 -3.78 -8.52
CA PRO A 181 3.60 -4.19 -8.54
C PRO A 181 4.36 -3.78 -7.27
N MET A 182 4.08 -2.60 -6.73
CA MET A 182 4.74 -2.11 -5.51
C MET A 182 4.37 -2.94 -4.28
N ALA A 183 3.09 -3.31 -4.13
CA ALA A 183 2.62 -4.11 -2.99
C ALA A 183 3.22 -5.53 -2.99
N ASP A 184 3.36 -6.16 -4.16
CA ASP A 184 4.00 -7.48 -4.31
C ASP A 184 5.50 -7.42 -3.95
N ILE A 185 6.18 -6.39 -4.44
CA ILE A 185 7.59 -6.13 -4.16
C ILE A 185 7.82 -5.88 -2.66
N GLU A 186 7.00 -5.03 -2.04
CA GLU A 186 7.04 -4.74 -0.61
C GLU A 186 6.84 -6.00 0.23
N HIS A 187 5.85 -6.83 -0.12
CA HIS A 187 5.60 -8.08 0.57
C HIS A 187 6.81 -9.03 0.52
N CYS A 188 7.45 -9.16 -0.64
CA CYS A 188 8.66 -9.95 -0.81
C CYS A 188 9.85 -9.40 -0.03
N TRP A 189 10.00 -8.07 0.03
CA TRP A 189 11.04 -7.42 0.82
C TRP A 189 10.85 -7.68 2.32
N VAL A 190 9.64 -7.49 2.85
CA VAL A 190 9.31 -7.76 4.26
C VAL A 190 9.63 -9.20 4.63
N ALA A 191 9.17 -10.17 3.83
CA ALA A 191 9.41 -11.59 4.09
C ALA A 191 10.92 -11.96 4.08
N LYS A 192 11.72 -11.36 3.20
CA LYS A 192 13.16 -11.61 3.13
C LYS A 192 13.90 -10.96 4.31
N HIS A 193 13.52 -9.74 4.69
CA HIS A 193 14.13 -9.02 5.79
C HIS A 193 13.79 -9.67 7.15
N GLU A 194 12.55 -10.14 7.34
CA GLU A 194 12.15 -10.98 8.47
C GLU A 194 13.00 -12.26 8.53
N LYS A 195 13.18 -12.95 7.39
CA LYS A 195 14.01 -14.18 7.33
C LYS A 195 15.48 -13.92 7.68
N GLN A 196 16.07 -12.82 7.22
CA GLN A 196 17.46 -12.46 7.54
C GLN A 196 17.63 -12.11 9.02
N GLN A 197 16.66 -11.40 9.61
CA GLN A 197 16.65 -11.10 11.04
C GLN A 197 16.52 -12.37 11.88
N CYS A 198 15.60 -13.28 11.52
CA CYS A 198 15.50 -14.60 12.15
C CYS A 198 16.81 -15.39 12.03
N GLY A 199 17.47 -15.39 10.86
CA GLY A 199 18.76 -16.07 10.66
C GLY A 199 19.89 -15.50 11.52
N SER A 200 20.04 -14.17 11.54
CA SER A 200 21.03 -13.47 12.38
C SER A 200 20.79 -13.73 13.87
N LEU A 201 19.54 -13.88 14.31
CA LEU A 201 19.19 -14.26 15.68
C LEU A 201 19.61 -15.68 16.02
N TYR A 202 19.43 -16.65 15.11
CA TYR A 202 19.88 -18.02 15.34
C TYR A 202 21.41 -18.12 15.43
N GLU A 203 22.14 -17.38 14.59
CA GLU A 203 23.60 -17.29 14.67
C GLU A 203 24.05 -16.60 15.96
N THR A 204 23.37 -15.52 16.35
CA THR A 204 23.65 -14.80 17.60
C THR A 204 23.32 -15.66 18.82
N ALA A 205 22.19 -16.38 18.84
CA ALA A 205 21.80 -17.32 19.88
C ALA A 205 22.80 -18.49 20.00
N ALA A 206 23.30 -19.01 18.87
CA ALA A 206 24.32 -20.06 18.86
C ALA A 206 25.66 -19.60 19.48
N VAL A 207 26.04 -18.33 19.30
CA VAL A 207 27.21 -17.73 19.96
C VAL A 207 26.99 -17.52 21.47
N PHE A 208 25.75 -17.30 21.90
CA PHE A 208 25.39 -17.15 23.32
C PHE A 208 25.28 -18.51 24.05
N ASP A 209 24.94 -19.60 23.36
CA ASP A 209 24.95 -20.96 23.93
C ASP A 209 26.36 -21.44 24.33
N GLU A 210 27.43 -20.84 23.77
CA GLU A 210 28.82 -21.15 24.15
C GLU A 210 29.31 -20.44 25.43
N GLN A 211 28.52 -19.55 26.04
CA GLN A 211 28.89 -18.86 27.29
C GLN A 211 27.84 -19.07 28.40
N PRO A 212 28.12 -19.88 29.44
CA PRO A 212 27.09 -20.40 30.36
C PRO A 212 26.42 -19.38 31.30
N ASN A 213 26.78 -18.09 31.28
CA ASN A 213 26.49 -17.18 32.41
C ASN A 213 26.02 -15.77 32.03
N LYS A 214 25.10 -15.64 31.07
CA LYS A 214 24.41 -14.35 30.81
C LYS A 214 22.93 -14.52 30.46
N LEU A 215 22.07 -14.44 31.47
CA LEU A 215 20.63 -14.21 31.34
C LEU A 215 20.39 -12.76 30.89
N PHE A 216 20.38 -12.52 29.58
CA PHE A 216 19.86 -11.28 28.99
C PHE A 216 18.93 -11.63 27.83
N ALA A 217 17.70 -11.11 27.87
CA ALA A 217 16.75 -11.22 26.78
C ALA A 217 17.26 -10.40 25.59
N LEU A 218 17.54 -11.06 24.45
CA LEU A 218 17.79 -10.40 23.17
C LEU A 218 16.48 -9.72 22.70
N LEU A 219 16.27 -8.48 23.13
CA LEU A 219 15.20 -7.62 22.62
C LEU A 219 15.58 -7.12 21.23
N LEU A 220 14.87 -7.61 20.23
CA LEU A 220 14.98 -7.21 18.84
C LEU A 220 14.39 -5.81 18.60
N PRO A 221 15.11 -4.91 17.92
CA PRO A 221 14.49 -3.79 17.23
C PRO A 221 13.77 -4.32 15.97
N SER A 222 12.45 -4.17 15.89
CA SER A 222 11.70 -4.47 14.66
C SER A 222 12.07 -3.46 13.57
N VAL A 223 12.63 -3.92 12.45
CA VAL A 223 12.91 -3.04 11.29
C VAL A 223 11.64 -2.93 10.46
N THR A 224 11.06 -1.74 10.42
CA THR A 224 9.92 -1.38 9.57
C THR A 224 10.42 -0.72 8.28
N ALA A 225 9.86 -1.12 7.13
CA ALA A 225 10.06 -0.44 5.85
C ALA A 225 9.67 1.05 5.99
N LYS A 226 10.57 1.96 5.64
CA LYS A 226 10.22 3.37 5.45
C LYS A 226 9.70 3.54 4.03
N LEU A 227 8.44 3.93 3.88
CA LEU A 227 7.81 4.14 2.58
C LEU A 227 8.38 5.40 1.86
N PRO A 228 8.40 5.35 0.52
CA PRO A 228 8.66 6.50 -0.32
C PRO A 228 7.60 7.61 -0.19
N MET A 229 7.98 8.87 -0.01
CA MET A 229 7.05 10.02 -0.07
C MET A 229 7.33 10.92 -1.30
N LEU A 230 6.26 11.47 -1.87
CA LEU A 230 6.27 12.43 -2.98
C LEU A 230 6.82 13.81 -2.54
N PRO A 231 7.33 14.63 -3.48
CA PRO A 231 8.04 15.88 -3.20
C PRO A 231 7.10 17.02 -2.78
N MET A 232 7.47 17.75 -1.73
CA MET A 232 6.83 19.01 -1.33
C MET A 232 7.34 20.14 -2.22
N GLN A 233 6.45 20.97 -2.79
CA GLN A 233 6.81 22.16 -3.56
C GLN A 233 7.21 23.34 -2.64
N GLU A 234 8.00 24.27 -3.17
CA GLU A 234 8.35 25.54 -2.51
C GLU A 234 7.07 26.31 -2.12
N GLY A 235 6.80 26.37 -0.81
CA GLY A 235 5.62 27.01 -0.22
C GLY A 235 5.09 26.32 1.03
N GLU A 236 5.39 25.03 1.24
CA GLU A 236 4.84 24.25 2.36
C GLU A 236 5.65 24.34 3.67
N LEU A 237 6.49 25.38 3.81
CA LEU A 237 7.31 25.63 5.01
C LEU A 237 6.49 26.21 6.18
N GLN A 238 5.22 25.80 6.32
CA GLN A 238 4.33 26.27 7.38
C GLN A 238 3.60 25.19 8.19
N TYR A 239 4.02 23.92 8.10
CA TYR A 239 3.49 22.86 8.98
C TYR A 239 4.59 21.99 9.58
N LEU A 240 5.38 22.59 10.47
CA LEU A 240 6.19 21.87 11.45
C LEU A 240 5.29 21.48 12.65
N LEU A 241 4.83 20.22 12.64
CA LEU A 241 4.16 19.45 13.73
C LEU A 241 2.69 19.82 14.06
N PRO A 242 1.99 18.96 14.85
CA PRO A 242 1.24 17.77 14.47
C PRO A 242 -0.26 18.10 14.35
N GLY A 243 -0.78 18.10 13.13
CA GLY A 243 -2.19 18.31 12.86
C GLY A 243 -2.69 17.31 11.81
N LYS A 244 -3.20 16.17 12.29
CA LYS A 244 -4.13 15.26 11.61
C LYS A 244 -4.14 15.32 10.07
N SER A 245 -3.08 14.87 9.42
CA SER A 245 -3.14 14.40 8.03
C SER A 245 -2.86 12.91 8.03
N ALA A 246 -3.95 12.13 7.90
CA ALA A 246 -4.01 10.69 8.01
C ALA A 246 -3.56 9.98 6.72
N MET A 247 -2.43 10.37 6.14
CA MET A 247 -1.81 9.62 5.05
C MET A 247 -0.45 9.09 5.50
N LEU A 248 -0.50 7.87 6.03
CA LEU A 248 0.62 6.93 6.20
C LEU A 248 1.66 7.28 7.26
N LEU A 249 1.21 7.64 8.47
CA LEU A 249 1.98 7.35 9.68
C LEU A 249 1.89 5.85 9.97
N LEU A 250 2.85 5.07 9.46
CA LEU A 250 3.09 3.72 9.99
C LEU A 250 3.71 3.88 11.38
N ASP A 251 2.94 3.48 12.38
CA ASP A 251 3.37 3.44 13.77
C ASP A 251 4.60 2.53 13.91
N SER A 252 5.73 3.13 14.31
CA SER A 252 7.02 2.46 14.53
C SER A 252 7.08 1.68 15.85
N ALA A 253 5.97 1.59 16.59
CA ALA A 253 5.90 0.79 17.80
C ALA A 253 6.15 -0.70 17.49
N PRO A 254 6.91 -1.42 18.34
CA PRO A 254 7.12 -2.84 18.19
C PRO A 254 5.77 -3.60 18.17
N PRO A 255 5.68 -4.74 17.47
CA PRO A 255 4.50 -5.60 17.50
C PRO A 255 4.18 -6.00 18.94
N SER A 256 3.05 -5.55 19.47
CA SER A 256 2.57 -6.03 20.77
C SER A 256 1.98 -7.44 20.61
N GLU A 257 1.91 -8.20 21.70
CA GLU A 257 1.23 -9.49 21.72
C GLU A 257 -0.21 -9.38 21.19
N GLY A 258 -0.94 -8.34 21.61
CA GLY A 258 -2.27 -8.04 21.10
C GLY A 258 -2.33 -7.78 19.59
N TRP A 259 -1.29 -7.15 19.02
CA TRP A 259 -1.20 -6.97 17.56
C TRP A 259 -0.96 -8.29 16.84
N MET A 260 -0.07 -9.14 17.35
CA MET A 260 0.21 -10.45 16.75
C MET A 260 -1.03 -11.36 16.77
N ILE A 261 -1.72 -11.41 17.90
CA ILE A 261 -2.99 -12.15 18.04
C ILE A 261 -4.03 -11.60 17.06
N SER A 262 -4.21 -10.28 17.03
CA SER A 262 -5.21 -9.66 16.16
C SER A 262 -4.92 -9.88 14.67
N LYS A 263 -3.64 -9.81 14.26
CA LYS A 263 -3.22 -10.08 12.88
C LYS A 263 -3.51 -11.52 12.49
N ARG A 264 -3.18 -12.50 13.36
CA ARG A 264 -3.48 -13.92 13.11
C ARG A 264 -4.99 -14.16 12.97
N LEU A 265 -5.78 -13.67 13.94
CA LEU A 265 -7.23 -13.85 13.95
C LEU A 265 -7.91 -13.15 12.76
N LEU A 266 -7.40 -12.00 12.31
CA LEU A 266 -7.90 -11.35 11.09
C LEU A 266 -7.62 -12.17 9.83
N VAL A 267 -6.47 -12.82 9.72
CA VAL A 267 -6.16 -13.71 8.59
C VAL A 267 -7.11 -14.91 8.57
N GLU A 268 -7.48 -15.43 9.74
CA GLU A 268 -8.45 -16.52 9.86
C GLU A 268 -9.88 -16.05 9.56
N ALA A 269 -10.29 -14.90 10.10
CA ALA A 269 -11.61 -14.29 9.86
C ALA A 269 -11.89 -13.98 8.38
N ARG A 270 -10.83 -13.77 7.59
CA ARG A 270 -10.92 -13.55 6.13
C ARG A 270 -11.21 -14.83 5.35
N LYS A 271 -10.89 -16.00 5.90
CA LYS A 271 -11.04 -17.29 5.21
C LYS A 271 -12.29 -18.04 5.66
N SER A 272 -12.69 -17.85 6.91
CA SER A 272 -13.79 -18.58 7.53
C SER A 272 -14.33 -17.83 8.73
N LYS A 273 -15.55 -18.17 9.13
CA LYS A 273 -16.14 -17.63 10.36
C LYS A 273 -15.32 -18.07 11.58
N LEU A 274 -14.90 -17.10 12.38
CA LEU A 274 -14.18 -17.36 13.64
C LEU A 274 -15.06 -18.09 14.67
N SER A 275 -14.40 -18.76 15.62
CA SER A 275 -15.08 -19.23 16.83
C SER A 275 -15.60 -18.03 17.64
N LYS A 276 -16.61 -18.23 18.49
CA LYS A 276 -17.15 -17.14 19.31
C LYS A 276 -16.10 -16.53 20.25
N ASP A 277 -15.22 -17.36 20.81
CA ASP A 277 -14.18 -16.92 21.73
C ASP A 277 -13.09 -16.13 20.99
N ASP A 278 -12.69 -16.57 19.80
CA ASP A 278 -11.73 -15.85 18.95
C ASP A 278 -12.30 -14.54 18.42
N GLU A 279 -13.57 -14.53 18.02
CA GLU A 279 -14.28 -13.33 17.59
C GLU A 279 -14.35 -12.29 18.72
N GLN A 280 -14.71 -12.71 19.94
CA GLN A 280 -14.71 -11.83 21.12
C GLN A 280 -13.31 -11.32 21.46
N THR A 281 -12.30 -12.19 21.40
CA THR A 281 -10.90 -11.83 21.65
C THR A 281 -10.44 -10.77 20.64
N LEU A 282 -10.71 -10.98 19.36
CA LEU A 282 -10.37 -10.01 18.32
C LEU A 282 -11.11 -8.68 18.52
N LEU A 283 -12.43 -8.72 18.75
CA LEU A 283 -13.22 -7.51 18.99
C LEU A 283 -12.76 -6.73 20.23
N GLY A 284 -12.31 -7.40 21.28
CA GLY A 284 -11.78 -6.78 22.48
C GLY A 284 -10.41 -6.12 22.29
N LEU A 285 -9.60 -6.62 21.34
CA LEU A 285 -8.29 -6.06 21.01
C LEU A 285 -8.36 -4.90 20.02
N LEU A 286 -9.36 -4.89 19.11
CA LEU A 286 -9.50 -3.87 18.07
C LEU A 286 -9.77 -2.47 18.64
N ASN A 287 -8.83 -1.56 18.44
CA ASN A 287 -8.96 -0.13 18.69
C ASN A 287 -8.44 0.67 17.48
N GLU A 288 -8.66 1.99 17.46
CA GLU A 288 -8.30 2.85 16.32
C GLU A 288 -6.80 2.76 15.97
N SER A 289 -5.93 2.80 17.00
CA SER A 289 -4.48 2.66 16.81
C SER A 289 -4.14 1.30 16.21
N LEU A 290 -4.71 0.22 16.75
CA LEU A 290 -4.44 -1.14 16.29
C LEU A 290 -4.94 -1.37 14.87
N VAL A 291 -6.15 -0.92 14.54
CA VAL A 291 -6.73 -1.03 13.20
C VAL A 291 -5.91 -0.27 12.17
N SER A 292 -5.43 0.94 12.52
CA SER A 292 -4.51 1.70 11.67
C SER A 292 -3.20 0.94 11.43
N ARG A 293 -2.68 0.23 12.45
CA ARG A 293 -1.46 -0.58 12.34
C ARG A 293 -1.61 -1.89 11.58
N LEU A 294 -2.82 -2.46 11.57
CA LEU A 294 -3.10 -3.72 10.89
C LEU A 294 -3.19 -3.54 9.37
N GLY A 295 -3.39 -2.31 8.88
CA GLY A 295 -3.31 -1.98 7.46
C GLY A 295 -4.39 -2.67 6.63
N VAL A 296 -5.64 -2.64 7.11
CA VAL A 296 -6.74 -3.38 6.47
C VAL A 296 -7.12 -2.74 5.11
N SER A 297 -6.93 -3.49 4.02
CA SER A 297 -7.26 -3.03 2.66
C SER A 297 -8.75 -3.22 2.32
N PRO A 298 -9.28 -2.54 1.27
CA PRO A 298 -10.66 -2.76 0.81
C PRO A 298 -10.97 -4.22 0.46
N GLN A 299 -10.02 -4.94 -0.14
CA GLN A 299 -10.17 -6.36 -0.48
C GLN A 299 -10.27 -7.21 0.78
N GLN A 300 -9.40 -6.96 1.77
CA GLN A 300 -9.45 -7.64 3.07
C GLN A 300 -10.76 -7.36 3.81
N LEU A 301 -11.27 -6.13 3.74
CA LEU A 301 -12.60 -5.80 4.28
C LEU A 301 -13.72 -6.55 3.56
N SER A 302 -13.61 -6.76 2.24
CA SER A 302 -14.60 -7.55 1.47
C SER A 302 -14.61 -9.02 1.87
N GLU A 303 -13.43 -9.60 2.09
CA GLU A 303 -13.29 -10.98 2.60
C GLU A 303 -13.86 -11.09 4.02
N LEU A 304 -13.52 -10.16 4.90
CA LEU A 304 -14.11 -10.07 6.25
C LEU A 304 -15.63 -9.91 6.19
N ALA A 305 -16.15 -9.06 5.32
CA ALA A 305 -17.59 -8.86 5.18
C ALA A 305 -18.32 -10.14 4.73
N THR A 306 -17.63 -11.03 4.01
CA THR A 306 -18.19 -12.29 3.51
C THR A 306 -18.28 -13.35 4.61
N HIS A 307 -17.26 -13.44 5.49
CA HIS A 307 -17.15 -14.53 6.46
C HIS A 307 -17.40 -14.11 7.93
N SER A 308 -17.05 -12.87 8.26
CA SER A 308 -17.08 -12.30 9.62
C SER A 308 -17.58 -10.83 9.59
N PRO A 309 -18.87 -10.60 9.28
CA PRO A 309 -19.44 -9.26 9.13
C PRO A 309 -19.31 -8.40 10.40
N GLU A 310 -19.29 -9.03 11.57
CA GLU A 310 -19.13 -8.35 12.85
C GLU A 310 -17.75 -7.74 13.04
N VAL A 311 -16.72 -8.50 12.71
CA VAL A 311 -15.34 -8.02 12.69
C VAL A 311 -15.19 -6.91 11.65
N CYS A 312 -15.78 -7.09 10.46
CA CYS A 312 -15.78 -6.06 9.41
C CYS A 312 -16.37 -4.73 9.90
N ALA A 313 -17.56 -4.76 10.52
CA ALA A 313 -18.20 -3.57 11.06
C ALA A 313 -17.37 -2.90 12.16
N SER A 314 -16.78 -3.69 13.06
CA SER A 314 -15.90 -3.17 14.11
C SER A 314 -14.67 -2.48 13.54
N VAL A 315 -14.04 -3.05 12.51
CA VAL A 315 -12.92 -2.40 11.80
C VAL A 315 -13.37 -1.09 11.16
N LEU A 316 -14.54 -1.06 10.49
CA LEU A 316 -15.08 0.16 9.88
C LEU A 316 -15.36 1.29 10.87
N LEU A 317 -15.75 0.96 12.10
CA LEU A 317 -15.94 1.94 13.18
C LEU A 317 -14.62 2.53 13.72
N LYS A 318 -13.50 1.86 13.45
CA LYS A 318 -12.17 2.19 14.00
C LYS A 318 -11.19 2.72 12.96
N VAL A 319 -11.55 2.71 11.67
CA VAL A 319 -10.80 3.41 10.63
C VAL A 319 -11.12 4.91 10.65
N PRO A 320 -10.21 5.77 10.16
CA PRO A 320 -10.48 7.20 10.04
C PRO A 320 -11.78 7.47 9.27
N SER A 321 -12.60 8.41 9.76
CA SER A 321 -13.93 8.72 9.22
C SER A 321 -13.92 9.11 7.73
N GLY A 322 -12.83 9.75 7.26
CA GLY A 322 -12.63 10.06 5.84
C GLY A 322 -12.48 8.85 4.92
N SER A 323 -12.03 7.71 5.45
CA SER A 323 -11.81 6.46 4.71
C SER A 323 -12.97 5.47 4.86
N ALA A 324 -13.69 5.52 6.00
CA ALA A 324 -14.81 4.64 6.30
C ALA A 324 -15.88 4.65 5.21
N GLY A 325 -16.30 5.86 4.78
CA GLY A 325 -17.30 6.02 3.71
C GLY A 325 -16.88 5.39 2.39
N ALA A 326 -15.61 5.54 1.98
CA ALA A 326 -15.08 4.95 0.76
C ALA A 326 -15.01 3.42 0.83
N PHE A 327 -14.61 2.85 1.98
CA PHE A 327 -14.62 1.41 2.18
C PHE A 327 -16.05 0.84 2.15
N ILE A 328 -17.02 1.50 2.79
CA ILE A 328 -18.41 1.05 2.74
C ILE A 328 -18.96 1.11 1.31
N GLN A 329 -18.61 2.13 0.51
CA GLN A 329 -18.96 2.16 -0.91
C GLN A 329 -18.36 0.98 -1.68
N PHE A 330 -17.10 0.63 -1.41
CA PHE A 330 -16.45 -0.50 -2.04
C PHE A 330 -17.18 -1.81 -1.71
N LEU A 331 -17.54 -2.02 -0.44
CA LEU A 331 -18.30 -3.19 0.00
C LEU A 331 -19.68 -3.27 -0.68
N LEU A 332 -20.41 -2.15 -0.76
CA LEU A 332 -21.72 -2.08 -1.41
C LEU A 332 -21.70 -2.41 -2.91
N LYS A 333 -20.56 -2.19 -3.57
CA LYS A 333 -20.34 -2.57 -4.98
C LYS A 333 -19.76 -3.98 -5.13
N GLY A 334 -19.32 -4.59 -4.03
CA GLY A 334 -18.76 -5.93 -4.00
C GLY A 334 -19.82 -7.03 -4.00
N ASN A 335 -19.37 -8.28 -4.10
CA ASN A 335 -20.24 -9.46 -4.10
C ASN A 335 -20.42 -10.04 -2.68
N ILE A 336 -20.89 -9.22 -1.76
CA ILE A 336 -21.10 -9.60 -0.34
C ILE A 336 -22.54 -10.10 -0.16
N PRO A 337 -22.77 -11.18 0.62
CA PRO A 337 -24.11 -11.64 0.96
C PRO A 337 -24.97 -10.51 1.55
N GLU A 338 -26.24 -10.41 1.11
CA GLU A 338 -27.12 -9.28 1.45
C GLU A 338 -27.33 -9.13 2.95
N ASP A 339 -27.52 -10.23 3.68
CA ASP A 339 -27.71 -10.19 5.13
C ASP A 339 -26.46 -9.70 5.86
N ASN A 340 -25.28 -10.10 5.39
CA ASN A 340 -24.01 -9.63 5.95
C ASN A 340 -23.82 -8.14 5.71
N MET A 341 -24.09 -7.66 4.48
CA MET A 341 -23.97 -6.24 4.16
C MET A 341 -24.95 -5.39 4.99
N GLN A 342 -26.19 -5.85 5.16
CA GLN A 342 -27.18 -5.19 6.00
C GLN A 342 -26.75 -5.14 7.47
N ALA A 343 -26.22 -6.23 8.02
CA ALA A 343 -25.66 -6.25 9.38
C ALA A 343 -24.52 -5.25 9.54
N ILE A 344 -23.60 -5.19 8.57
CA ILE A 344 -22.47 -4.24 8.58
C ILE A 344 -22.97 -2.79 8.58
N LEU A 345 -23.92 -2.44 7.71
CA LEU A 345 -24.46 -1.08 7.64
C LEU A 345 -25.12 -0.64 8.96
N LEU A 346 -25.85 -1.54 9.62
CA LEU A 346 -26.50 -1.24 10.90
C LEU A 346 -25.48 -1.05 12.02
N ARG A 347 -24.49 -1.95 12.11
CA ARG A 347 -23.44 -1.92 13.13
C ARG A 347 -22.47 -0.75 12.94
N ALA A 348 -22.14 -0.40 11.70
CA ALA A 348 -21.26 0.71 11.35
C ALA A 348 -22.03 2.01 11.04
N SER A 349 -23.26 2.16 11.54
CA SER A 349 -24.14 3.25 11.14
C SER A 349 -23.64 4.65 11.51
N SER A 350 -22.86 4.77 12.59
CA SER A 350 -22.28 6.05 13.03
C SER A 350 -21.24 6.62 12.07
N VAL A 351 -20.67 5.81 11.17
CA VAL A 351 -19.66 6.25 10.18
C VAL A 351 -20.21 6.27 8.75
N LEU A 352 -21.51 5.98 8.56
CA LEU A 352 -22.14 6.04 7.24
C LEU A 352 -22.19 7.48 6.73
N GLN A 353 -21.90 7.63 5.45
CA GLN A 353 -22.14 8.86 4.72
C GLN A 353 -23.39 8.74 3.86
N GLN A 354 -24.00 9.88 3.52
CA GLN A 354 -25.24 9.88 2.74
C GLN A 354 -25.09 9.18 1.37
N VAL A 355 -23.90 9.25 0.78
CA VAL A 355 -23.58 8.52 -0.46
C VAL A 355 -23.64 7.00 -0.30
N ASN A 356 -23.33 6.46 0.88
CA ASN A 356 -23.46 5.03 1.18
C ASN A 356 -24.93 4.62 1.23
N VAL A 357 -25.78 5.41 1.90
CA VAL A 357 -27.22 5.15 2.00
C VAL A 357 -27.88 5.18 0.61
N ARG A 358 -27.55 6.17 -0.21
CA ARG A 358 -28.03 6.26 -1.61
C ARG A 358 -27.60 5.05 -2.43
N THR A 359 -26.33 4.64 -2.31
CA THR A 359 -25.81 3.47 -3.04
C THR A 359 -26.52 2.19 -2.59
N PHE A 360 -26.70 1.99 -1.29
CA PHE A 360 -27.43 0.85 -0.74
C PHE A 360 -28.87 0.77 -1.26
N ILE A 361 -29.64 1.86 -1.17
CA ILE A 361 -31.02 1.93 -1.67
C ILE A 361 -31.06 1.64 -3.18
N SER A 362 -30.19 2.28 -3.95
CA SER A 362 -30.13 2.08 -5.42
C SER A 362 -29.82 0.63 -5.78
N THR A 363 -28.84 0.00 -5.12
CA THR A 363 -28.46 -1.39 -5.37
C THR A 363 -29.58 -2.36 -4.99
N MET A 364 -30.25 -2.13 -3.86
CA MET A 364 -31.36 -2.99 -3.43
C MET A 364 -32.59 -2.84 -4.33
N LEU A 365 -32.93 -1.62 -4.75
CA LEU A 365 -33.99 -1.37 -5.73
C LEU A 365 -33.74 -2.11 -7.04
N HIS A 366 -32.50 -2.06 -7.56
CA HIS A 366 -32.12 -2.78 -8.77
C HIS A 366 -32.27 -4.30 -8.60
N LYS A 367 -31.68 -4.87 -7.54
CA LYS A 367 -31.73 -6.31 -7.27
C LYS A 367 -33.16 -6.83 -7.06
N LEU A 368 -34.01 -6.07 -6.38
CA LEU A 368 -35.41 -6.46 -6.15
C LEU A 368 -36.26 -6.34 -7.43
N LYS A 369 -35.97 -5.36 -8.30
CA LYS A 369 -36.60 -5.27 -9.64
C LYS A 369 -36.20 -6.48 -10.51
N GLU A 370 -34.95 -6.92 -10.47
CA GLU A 370 -34.48 -8.09 -11.23
C GLU A 370 -35.04 -9.43 -10.73
N ARG A 371 -35.26 -9.57 -9.41
CA ARG A 371 -35.77 -10.82 -8.79
C ARG A 371 -37.29 -10.93 -8.76
N CYS A 372 -38.01 -10.04 -9.46
CA CYS A 372 -39.46 -9.96 -9.41
C CYS A 372 -40.11 -11.32 -9.78
N GLY A 373 -40.87 -11.92 -8.86
CA GLY A 373 -41.57 -13.20 -9.06
C GLY A 373 -40.93 -14.43 -8.39
N LEU A 374 -39.74 -14.31 -7.80
CA LEU A 374 -39.12 -15.41 -7.03
C LEU A 374 -39.55 -15.39 -5.56
N PRO A 375 -39.74 -16.55 -4.90
CA PRO A 375 -40.07 -16.62 -3.46
C PRO A 375 -39.04 -15.91 -2.57
N SER A 376 -37.75 -15.99 -2.94
CA SER A 376 -36.64 -15.32 -2.22
C SER A 376 -36.72 -13.79 -2.28
N ALA A 377 -37.43 -13.21 -3.25
CA ALA A 377 -37.60 -11.77 -3.36
C ALA A 377 -38.45 -11.19 -2.22
N ALA A 378 -39.41 -11.96 -1.71
CA ALA A 378 -40.26 -11.54 -0.58
C ALA A 378 -39.46 -11.42 0.72
N GLU A 379 -38.55 -12.37 0.98
CA GLU A 379 -37.67 -12.33 2.15
C GLU A 379 -36.61 -11.22 2.03
N SER A 380 -35.97 -11.07 0.86
CA SER A 380 -35.05 -9.96 0.60
C SER A 380 -35.75 -8.60 0.76
N LEU A 381 -36.99 -8.45 0.29
CA LEU A 381 -37.78 -7.23 0.45
C LEU A 381 -38.10 -6.95 1.92
N LYS A 382 -38.48 -7.98 2.69
CA LYS A 382 -38.73 -7.86 4.13
C LYS A 382 -37.46 -7.42 4.85
N SER A 383 -36.34 -8.09 4.61
CA SER A 383 -35.01 -7.78 5.18
C SER A 383 -34.61 -6.34 4.87
N PHE A 384 -34.69 -5.93 3.59
CA PHE A 384 -34.43 -4.56 3.16
C PHE A 384 -35.30 -3.53 3.89
N ALA A 385 -36.61 -3.77 4.03
CA ALA A 385 -37.50 -2.88 4.74
C ALA A 385 -37.20 -2.80 6.25
N VAL A 386 -36.79 -3.90 6.89
CA VAL A 386 -36.30 -3.88 8.30
C VAL A 386 -35.09 -2.95 8.39
N THR A 387 -34.09 -3.19 7.56
CA THR A 387 -32.79 -2.51 7.65
C THR A 387 -32.92 -1.03 7.34
N LEU A 388 -33.68 -0.66 6.30
CA LEU A 388 -33.91 0.73 5.96
C LEU A 388 -34.65 1.46 7.08
N HIS A 389 -35.67 0.83 7.68
CA HIS A 389 -36.38 1.38 8.84
C HIS A 389 -35.46 1.59 10.04
N GLN A 390 -34.60 0.62 10.35
CA GLN A 390 -33.65 0.76 11.45
C GLN A 390 -32.62 1.86 11.20
N LEU A 391 -32.11 2.00 9.97
CA LEU A 391 -31.20 3.09 9.61
C LEU A 391 -31.87 4.46 9.78
N VAL A 392 -33.08 4.64 9.24
CA VAL A 392 -33.76 5.94 9.20
C VAL A 392 -34.39 6.32 10.55
N MET A 393 -34.97 5.36 11.28
CA MET A 393 -35.70 5.67 12.52
C MET A 393 -34.83 5.59 13.77
N LYS A 394 -33.76 4.77 13.75
CA LYS A 394 -32.85 4.62 14.91
C LYS A 394 -31.52 5.28 14.65
N ALA A 395 -30.78 4.86 13.62
CA ALA A 395 -29.41 5.34 13.42
C ALA A 395 -29.34 6.83 13.02
N ALA A 396 -30.34 7.34 12.30
CA ALA A 396 -30.38 8.76 11.93
C ALA A 396 -30.45 9.73 13.13
N LYS A 397 -30.86 9.24 14.31
CA LYS A 397 -30.82 10.02 15.55
C LYS A 397 -29.39 10.33 15.99
N GLU A 398 -28.47 9.42 15.72
CA GLU A 398 -27.06 9.52 16.08
C GLU A 398 -26.22 10.06 14.92
N ASN A 399 -26.58 9.73 13.68
CA ASN A 399 -25.90 10.18 12.46
C ASN A 399 -26.87 10.89 11.51
N ARG A 400 -26.79 12.23 11.48
CA ARG A 400 -27.67 13.08 10.65
C ARG A 400 -27.45 12.92 9.14
N GLU A 401 -26.37 12.28 8.71
CA GLU A 401 -26.15 12.00 7.28
C GLU A 401 -27.04 10.86 6.77
N ILE A 402 -27.72 10.11 7.64
CA ILE A 402 -28.61 9.02 7.24
C ILE A 402 -30.03 9.57 6.99
N PHE A 403 -30.41 9.67 5.72
CA PHE A 403 -31.80 9.99 5.34
C PHE A 403 -32.13 9.43 3.95
N ILE A 404 -33.43 9.28 3.66
CA ILE A 404 -33.90 8.90 2.33
C ILE A 404 -33.93 10.16 1.45
N ALA A 405 -33.11 10.19 0.40
CA ALA A 405 -33.13 11.29 -0.56
C ALA A 405 -34.44 11.28 -1.38
N ASP A 406 -34.96 12.47 -1.70
CA ASP A 406 -36.28 12.62 -2.35
C ASP A 406 -36.38 11.88 -3.69
N THR A 407 -35.26 11.76 -4.40
CA THR A 407 -35.16 11.01 -5.66
C THR A 407 -35.55 9.53 -5.54
N PHE A 408 -35.45 8.93 -4.34
CA PHE A 408 -35.80 7.52 -4.11
C PHE A 408 -37.19 7.33 -3.50
N ARG A 409 -37.87 8.39 -3.04
CA ARG A 409 -39.15 8.27 -2.33
C ARG A 409 -40.22 7.61 -3.19
N ALA A 410 -40.37 8.03 -4.45
CA ALA A 410 -41.38 7.50 -5.36
C ALA A 410 -41.15 6.02 -5.70
N ASP A 411 -39.90 5.64 -5.99
CA ASP A 411 -39.51 4.24 -6.27
C ASP A 411 -39.75 3.33 -5.05
N LEU A 412 -39.38 3.79 -3.84
CA LEU A 412 -39.60 3.05 -2.60
C LEU A 412 -41.09 2.94 -2.26
N GLU A 413 -41.86 4.00 -2.51
CA GLU A 413 -43.31 3.99 -2.32
C GLU A 413 -43.99 2.98 -3.23
N GLN A 414 -43.66 2.98 -4.52
CA GLN A 414 -44.17 2.00 -5.46
C GLN A 414 -43.79 0.57 -5.04
N LEU A 415 -42.54 0.34 -4.62
CA LEU A 415 -42.05 -0.98 -4.19
C LEU A 415 -42.78 -1.48 -2.94
N PHE A 416 -42.88 -0.66 -1.89
CA PHE A 416 -43.46 -1.10 -0.63
C PHE A 416 -44.99 -1.19 -0.67
N GLN A 417 -45.68 -0.31 -1.42
CA GLN A 417 -47.15 -0.38 -1.55
C GLN A 417 -47.62 -1.55 -2.43
N SER A 418 -46.83 -1.91 -3.44
CA SER A 418 -47.10 -3.07 -4.31
C SER A 418 -46.85 -4.42 -3.63
N SER A 419 -46.18 -4.44 -2.47
CA SER A 419 -45.96 -5.65 -1.67
C SER A 419 -47.26 -6.20 -1.07
N ASN A 420 -47.39 -7.52 -0.96
CA ASN A 420 -48.49 -8.15 -0.22
C ASN A 420 -48.19 -8.31 1.28
N ILE A 421 -47.04 -7.84 1.76
CA ILE A 421 -46.58 -8.03 3.14
C ILE A 421 -46.99 -6.82 4.00
N PRO A 422 -47.91 -6.96 4.98
CA PRO A 422 -48.38 -5.84 5.81
C PRO A 422 -47.27 -5.17 6.61
N GLU A 423 -46.31 -5.95 7.11
CA GLU A 423 -45.16 -5.41 7.88
C GLU A 423 -44.32 -4.43 7.05
N VAL A 424 -44.15 -4.66 5.75
CA VAL A 424 -43.37 -3.81 4.85
C VAL A 424 -44.11 -2.48 4.63
N LYS A 425 -45.43 -2.52 4.43
CA LYS A 425 -46.26 -1.32 4.29
C LYS A 425 -46.25 -0.47 5.55
N ASN A 426 -46.44 -1.08 6.71
CA ASN A 426 -46.48 -0.35 7.98
C ASN A 426 -45.15 0.39 8.24
N ARG A 427 -44.00 -0.25 7.99
CA ARG A 427 -42.69 0.40 8.15
C ARG A 427 -42.47 1.56 7.18
N TRP A 428 -42.99 1.47 5.96
CA TRP A 428 -42.90 2.57 5.01
C TRP A 428 -43.69 3.78 5.49
N GLU A 429 -44.92 3.58 5.98
CA GLU A 429 -45.73 4.67 6.53
C GLU A 429 -45.09 5.30 7.78
N GLU A 430 -44.36 4.53 8.59
CA GLU A 430 -43.58 5.06 9.70
C GLU A 430 -42.39 5.91 9.25
N MET A 431 -41.67 5.51 8.18
CA MET A 431 -40.51 6.25 7.65
C MET A 431 -40.89 7.53 6.88
N LYS A 432 -42.15 7.65 6.42
CA LYS A 432 -42.65 8.86 5.74
C LYS A 432 -42.89 10.03 6.69
N ARG A 433 -43.24 9.72 7.94
CA ARG A 433 -43.53 10.69 9.00
C ARG A 433 -42.24 11.29 9.52
#